data_AF-A0A4V3D181-F1
#
_entry.id   AF-A0A4V3D181-F1
#
_cell.length_a   1.000
_cell.length_b   1.000
_cell.length_c   1.000
_cell.angle_alpha   90.00
_cell.angle_beta   90.00
_cell.angle_gamma   90.00
#
_symmetry.space_group_name_H-M   'P 1'
#
loop_
_entity.id
_entity.type
_entity.pdbx_description
1 polymer ?
#
loop_
_entity_poly.entity_id
_entity_poly.type
_entity_poly.pdbx_seq_one_letter_code
_entity_poly.pdbx_strand_id
1 'polypeptide(L)'
;MLITQNIRLSRILINTWKVDLIMIFSCTVTFFAREFLIAHHINIPTIIPSVLGTAIAFFIGFNNNQAYDRWWEARKIWGALVNDSRSWARNLISYVDHTGDAQETVKRMVCRHIAFLYTLKGALRNYDDNFYIKYLSIQEVETIKKHRNLHNAILSLQADDLQLLSKSGYIDGFRFMQMNELLTNFSHHMGGCERIKNTVFPTTYSYFTKVFVWLFVISITLVISAYLSYWSIFIGWLVGFVFVSTQINGMSLINPFENNSAALPLNQITRTIEINLLEMLGETNVPEPVKPINDEYIL
;
A
#
# COMPACT_ATOMS: atom_id res chain seq x y z
N MET A 1 -4.44 -6.93 2.44
CA MET A 1 -4.06 -6.94 3.88
C MET A 1 -4.38 -8.28 4.53
N LEU A 2 -3.37 -8.90 5.14
CA LEU A 2 -3.50 -10.09 5.98
C LEU A 2 -4.33 -9.78 7.23
N ILE A 3 -5.35 -10.59 7.48
CA ILE A 3 -6.20 -10.49 8.68
C ILE A 3 -5.81 -11.56 9.71
N THR A 4 -5.08 -12.58 9.27
CA THR A 4 -4.64 -13.67 10.15
C THR A 4 -3.67 -13.17 11.22
N GLN A 5 -3.99 -13.47 12.48
CA GLN A 5 -3.10 -13.21 13.62
C GLN A 5 -1.95 -14.22 13.71
N ASN A 6 -2.11 -15.40 13.09
CA ASN A 6 -1.14 -16.50 13.13
C ASN A 6 -0.49 -16.72 11.76
N ILE A 7 0.67 -16.11 11.54
CA ILE A 7 1.48 -16.37 10.34
C ILE A 7 2.17 -17.72 10.52
N ARG A 8 1.78 -18.72 9.72
CA ARG A 8 2.43 -20.04 9.72
C ARG A 8 3.82 -19.94 9.08
N LEU A 9 4.83 -20.54 9.73
CA LEU A 9 6.20 -20.62 9.20
C LEU A 9 6.25 -21.24 7.79
N SER A 10 5.37 -22.19 7.50
CA SER A 10 5.25 -22.81 6.18
C SER A 10 4.97 -21.79 5.06
N ARG A 11 4.24 -20.71 5.35
CA ARG A 11 3.94 -19.67 4.37
C ARG A 11 5.17 -18.85 4.01
N ILE A 12 6.03 -18.58 5.01
CA ILE A 12 7.30 -17.88 4.79
C ILE A 12 8.21 -18.76 3.93
N LEU A 13 8.34 -20.05 4.29
CA LEU A 13 9.13 -21.01 3.52
C LEU A 13 8.62 -21.19 2.08
N ILE A 14 7.30 -21.20 1.85
CA ILE A 14 6.70 -21.22 0.51
C ILE A 14 7.01 -19.95 -0.29
N ASN A 15 7.24 -18.82 0.35
CA ASN A 15 7.64 -17.59 -0.34
C ASN A 15 9.15 -17.55 -0.63
N THR A 16 9.97 -18.24 0.17
CA THR A 16 11.44 -18.18 0.10
C THR A 16 12.11 -19.41 -0.54
N TRP A 17 11.39 -20.51 -0.79
CA TRP A 17 11.98 -21.81 -1.16
C TRP A 17 13.01 -21.76 -2.30
N LYS A 18 12.79 -20.94 -3.34
CA LYS A 18 13.75 -20.79 -4.44
C LYS A 18 15.07 -20.19 -3.95
N VAL A 19 14.98 -19.16 -3.12
CA VAL A 19 16.14 -18.49 -2.53
C VAL A 19 16.81 -19.43 -1.53
N ASP A 20 16.03 -20.16 -0.73
CA ASP A 20 16.55 -21.14 0.22
C ASP A 20 17.35 -22.25 -0.45
N LEU A 21 16.86 -22.81 -1.57
CA LEU A 21 17.59 -23.81 -2.34
C LEU A 21 18.91 -23.27 -2.90
N ILE A 22 18.88 -22.07 -3.49
CA ILE A 22 20.10 -21.41 -3.99
C ILE A 22 21.08 -21.15 -2.83
N MET A 23 20.56 -20.83 -1.65
CA MET A 23 21.36 -20.53 -0.47
C MET A 23 22.02 -21.77 0.11
N ILE A 24 21.28 -22.88 0.22
CA ILE A 24 21.83 -24.18 0.61
C ILE A 24 22.90 -24.63 -0.40
N PHE A 25 22.63 -24.49 -1.70
CA PHE A 25 23.60 -24.79 -2.74
C PHE A 25 24.85 -23.92 -2.61
N SER A 26 24.70 -22.62 -2.42
CA SER A 26 25.82 -21.68 -2.23
C SER A 26 26.64 -22.02 -0.97
N CYS A 27 25.98 -22.35 0.15
CA CYS A 27 26.65 -22.79 1.37
C CYS A 27 27.40 -24.11 1.16
N THR A 28 26.81 -25.04 0.40
CA THR A 28 27.44 -26.33 0.06
C THR A 28 28.69 -26.14 -0.79
N VAL A 29 28.60 -25.33 -1.86
CA VAL A 29 29.76 -24.98 -2.70
C VAL A 29 30.84 -24.29 -1.86
N THR A 30 30.45 -23.38 -0.99
CA THR A 30 31.35 -22.65 -0.10
C THR A 30 32.08 -23.58 0.88
N PHE A 31 31.36 -24.55 1.47
CA PHE A 31 31.92 -25.56 2.35
C PHE A 31 32.99 -26.40 1.62
N PHE A 32 32.66 -26.95 0.45
CA PHE A 32 33.61 -27.75 -0.33
C PHE A 32 34.79 -26.93 -0.86
N ALA A 33 34.55 -25.68 -1.30
CA ALA A 33 35.61 -24.78 -1.71
C ALA A 33 36.60 -24.54 -0.55
N ARG A 34 36.10 -24.37 0.67
CA ARG A 34 36.99 -24.26 1.83
C ARG A 34 37.79 -25.54 2.05
N GLU A 35 37.10 -26.68 2.13
CA GLU A 35 37.71 -27.96 2.50
C GLU A 35 38.80 -28.39 1.51
N PHE A 36 38.55 -28.21 0.21
CA PHE A 36 39.48 -28.67 -0.83
C PHE A 36 40.47 -27.62 -1.34
N LEU A 37 40.16 -26.31 -1.26
CA LEU A 37 41.00 -25.27 -1.86
C LEU A 37 41.66 -24.33 -0.83
N ILE A 38 40.97 -24.00 0.27
CA ILE A 38 41.36 -22.87 1.15
C ILE A 38 41.97 -23.34 2.47
N ALA A 39 41.53 -24.49 2.99
CA ALA A 39 41.80 -24.95 4.36
C ALA A 39 43.29 -25.04 4.72
N HIS A 40 44.19 -25.13 3.74
CA HIS A 40 45.64 -25.25 3.98
C HIS A 40 46.42 -23.96 3.71
N HIS A 41 45.77 -22.91 3.18
CA HIS A 41 46.47 -21.74 2.66
C HIS A 41 46.04 -20.43 3.34
N ILE A 42 44.78 -20.31 3.78
CA ILE A 42 44.23 -19.03 4.28
C ILE A 42 43.32 -19.26 5.50
N ASN A 43 43.63 -18.58 6.61
CA ASN A 43 42.72 -18.46 7.76
C ASN A 43 41.84 -17.23 7.58
N ILE A 44 40.52 -17.44 7.49
CA ILE A 44 39.56 -16.35 7.31
C ILE A 44 39.19 -15.77 8.68
N PRO A 45 39.44 -14.47 8.93
CA PRO A 45 39.11 -13.84 10.21
C PRO A 45 37.61 -13.84 10.53
N THR A 46 37.25 -14.23 11.75
CA THR A 46 35.87 -14.21 12.26
C THR A 46 35.24 -12.81 12.27
N ILE A 47 36.07 -11.76 12.33
CA ILE A 47 35.62 -10.37 12.32
C ILE A 47 34.90 -9.97 11.03
N ILE A 48 35.19 -10.61 9.89
CA ILE A 48 34.59 -10.28 8.59
C ILE A 48 33.07 -10.53 8.60
N PRO A 49 32.57 -11.76 8.86
CA PRO A 49 31.14 -11.99 8.94
C PRO A 49 30.49 -11.22 10.09
N SER A 50 31.19 -10.98 11.21
CA SER A 50 30.63 -10.18 12.31
C SER A 50 30.32 -8.74 11.89
N VAL A 51 31.27 -8.05 11.26
CA VAL A 51 31.09 -6.67 10.79
C VAL A 51 30.03 -6.60 9.68
N LEU A 52 30.07 -7.54 8.71
CA LEU A 52 29.07 -7.63 7.65
C LEU A 52 27.67 -7.87 8.22
N GLY A 53 27.51 -8.83 9.14
CA GLY A 53 26.24 -9.16 9.77
C GLY A 53 25.64 -7.97 10.51
N THR A 54 26.45 -7.24 11.28
CA THR A 54 26.01 -6.02 11.96
C THR A 54 25.57 -4.94 10.97
N ALA A 55 26.40 -4.64 9.95
CA ALA A 55 26.08 -3.62 8.95
C ALA A 55 24.78 -3.95 8.18
N ILE A 56 24.59 -5.21 7.79
CA ILE A 56 23.40 -5.66 7.07
C ILE A 56 22.16 -5.61 7.97
N ALA A 57 22.28 -5.99 9.24
CA ALA A 57 21.15 -5.94 10.18
C ALA A 57 20.63 -4.50 10.32
N PHE A 58 21.53 -3.52 10.47
CA PHE A 58 21.17 -2.10 10.44
C PHE A 58 20.54 -1.71 9.12
N PHE A 59 21.14 -2.08 7.99
CA PHE A 59 20.65 -1.69 6.67
C PHE A 59 19.24 -2.22 6.39
N ILE A 60 18.96 -3.49 6.71
CA ILE A 60 17.61 -4.08 6.60
C ILE A 60 16.66 -3.37 7.56
N GLY A 61 17.06 -3.13 8.80
CA GLY A 61 16.23 -2.45 9.80
C GLY A 61 15.78 -1.06 9.34
N PHE A 62 16.71 -0.25 8.82
CA PHE A 62 16.39 1.08 8.29
C PHE A 62 15.44 0.99 7.08
N ASN A 63 15.72 0.12 6.11
CA ASN A 63 14.87 -0.03 4.92
C ASN A 63 13.45 -0.49 5.28
N ASN A 64 13.33 -1.41 6.23
CA ASN A 64 12.05 -1.92 6.70
C ASN A 64 11.23 -0.83 7.42
N ASN A 65 11.88 0.00 8.23
CA ASN A 65 11.21 1.13 8.88
C ASN A 65 10.70 2.15 7.84
N GLN A 66 11.50 2.48 6.83
CA GLN A 66 11.07 3.40 5.76
C GLN A 66 9.92 2.83 4.93
N ALA A 67 9.94 1.53 4.63
CA ALA A 67 8.83 0.85 3.96
C ALA A 67 7.55 0.86 4.80
N TYR A 68 7.68 0.64 6.12
CA TYR A 68 6.57 0.71 7.05
C TYR A 68 5.98 2.13 7.15
N ASP A 69 6.82 3.17 7.27
CA ASP A 69 6.38 4.56 7.36
C ASP A 69 5.59 4.97 6.10
N ARG A 70 6.07 4.57 4.92
CA ARG A 70 5.38 4.77 3.64
C ARG A 70 4.02 4.07 3.60
N TRP A 71 3.96 2.82 4.05
CA TRP A 71 2.70 2.06 4.14
C TRP A 71 1.72 2.72 5.13
N TRP A 72 2.23 3.16 6.28
CA TRP A 72 1.45 3.80 7.32
C TRP A 72 0.92 5.17 6.90
N GLU A 73 1.71 5.95 6.17
CA GLU A 73 1.27 7.21 5.55
C GLU A 73 0.08 6.97 4.62
N ALA A 74 0.18 6.00 3.71
CA ALA A 74 -0.91 5.61 2.84
C ALA A 74 -2.17 5.19 3.62
N ARG A 75 -2.01 4.43 4.70
CA ARG A 75 -3.12 4.01 5.57
C ARG A 75 -3.80 5.19 6.27
N LYS A 76 -3.02 6.17 6.74
CA LYS A 76 -3.52 7.40 7.37
C LYS A 76 -4.33 8.23 6.38
N ILE A 77 -3.82 8.42 5.16
CA ILE A 77 -4.52 9.16 4.10
C ILE A 77 -5.88 8.52 3.79
N TRP A 78 -5.92 7.20 3.58
CA TRP A 78 -7.20 6.52 3.35
C TRP A 78 -8.12 6.51 4.57
N GLY A 79 -7.58 6.57 5.79
CA GLY A 79 -8.36 6.80 7.01
C GLY A 79 -8.99 8.20 7.07
N ALA A 80 -8.24 9.22 6.67
CA ALA A 80 -8.75 10.59 6.57
C ALA A 80 -9.81 10.70 5.48
N LEU A 81 -9.62 10.07 4.32
CA LEU A 81 -10.63 9.97 3.27
C LEU A 81 -11.96 9.40 3.79
N VAL A 82 -11.95 8.37 4.64
CA VAL A 82 -13.18 7.83 5.24
C VAL A 82 -13.91 8.91 6.06
N ASN A 83 -13.19 9.63 6.91
CA ASN A 83 -13.77 10.63 7.81
C ASN A 83 -14.28 11.87 7.05
N ASP A 84 -13.49 12.36 6.10
CA ASP A 84 -13.83 13.54 5.31
C ASP A 84 -14.99 13.22 4.35
N SER A 85 -15.07 12.00 3.80
CA SER A 85 -16.20 11.55 2.97
C SER A 85 -17.52 11.56 3.74
N ARG A 86 -17.51 11.04 4.97
CA ARG A 86 -18.71 11.06 5.85
C ARG A 86 -19.09 12.49 6.22
N SER A 87 -18.10 13.34 6.48
CA SER A 87 -18.33 14.75 6.80
C SER A 87 -18.89 15.52 5.60
N TRP A 88 -18.38 15.24 4.40
CA TRP A 88 -18.89 15.80 3.14
C TRP A 88 -20.36 15.45 2.91
N ALA A 89 -20.72 14.17 3.00
CA ALA A 89 -22.11 13.76 2.85
C ALA A 89 -23.02 14.34 3.94
N ARG A 90 -22.59 14.31 5.20
CA ARG A 90 -23.37 14.88 6.32
C ARG A 90 -23.61 16.37 6.11
N ASN A 91 -22.59 17.12 5.74
CA ASN A 91 -22.71 18.56 5.54
C ASN A 91 -23.60 18.88 4.34
N LEU A 92 -23.48 18.14 3.23
CA LEU A 92 -24.39 18.28 2.09
C LEU A 92 -25.85 18.00 2.49
N ILE A 93 -26.10 16.93 3.23
CA ILE A 93 -27.44 16.52 3.62
C ILE A 93 -28.02 17.45 4.69
N SER A 94 -27.21 17.98 5.61
CA SER A 94 -27.72 18.77 6.75
C SER A 94 -27.71 20.28 6.55
N TYR A 95 -26.80 20.80 5.72
CA TYR A 95 -26.55 22.24 5.61
C TYR A 95 -27.05 22.87 4.32
N VAL A 96 -27.44 22.06 3.32
CA VAL A 96 -28.05 22.57 2.09
C VAL A 96 -29.56 22.63 2.29
N ASP A 97 -30.15 23.80 2.07
CA ASP A 97 -31.59 23.97 2.19
C ASP A 97 -32.32 23.13 1.12
N HIS A 98 -33.23 22.24 1.54
CA HIS A 98 -33.87 21.22 0.68
C HIS A 98 -35.02 21.75 -0.20
N THR A 99 -35.01 23.03 -0.57
CA THR A 99 -36.05 23.60 -1.42
C THR A 99 -35.70 23.41 -2.90
N GLY A 100 -36.71 23.13 -3.75
CA GLY A 100 -36.52 22.99 -5.20
C GLY A 100 -35.52 21.88 -5.59
N ASP A 101 -34.62 22.19 -6.52
CA ASP A 101 -33.68 21.23 -7.13
C ASP A 101 -32.42 20.94 -6.28
N ALA A 102 -32.32 21.55 -5.09
CA ALA A 102 -31.15 21.39 -4.21
C ALA A 102 -30.98 19.94 -3.72
N GLN A 103 -32.08 19.22 -3.49
CA GLN A 103 -32.05 17.84 -3.03
C GLN A 103 -31.41 16.90 -4.07
N GLU A 104 -31.75 17.07 -5.35
CA GLU A 104 -31.14 16.28 -6.44
C GLU A 104 -29.67 16.63 -6.61
N THR A 105 -29.30 17.91 -6.43
CA THR A 105 -27.91 18.36 -6.44
C THR A 105 -27.11 17.72 -5.30
N VAL A 106 -27.66 17.68 -4.08
CA VAL A 106 -27.03 17.00 -2.93
C VAL A 106 -26.80 15.51 -3.22
N LYS A 107 -27.83 14.81 -3.72
CA LYS A 107 -27.73 13.39 -4.07
C LYS A 107 -26.65 13.17 -5.14
N ARG A 108 -26.64 13.99 -6.20
CA ARG A 108 -25.62 13.96 -7.25
C ARG A 108 -24.22 14.17 -6.67
N MET A 109 -24.01 15.16 -5.81
CA MET A 109 -22.71 15.44 -5.20
C MET A 109 -22.23 14.31 -4.29
N VAL A 110 -23.12 13.65 -3.53
CA VAL A 110 -22.75 12.48 -2.72
C VAL A 110 -22.37 11.29 -3.60
N CYS A 111 -23.17 10.97 -4.62
CA CYS A 111 -22.86 9.90 -5.59
C CYS A 111 -21.54 10.19 -6.33
N ARG A 112 -21.35 11.42 -6.82
CA ARG A 112 -20.11 11.85 -7.47
C ARG A 112 -18.88 11.67 -6.57
N HIS A 113 -19.02 11.85 -5.25
CA HIS A 113 -17.94 11.59 -4.31
C HIS A 113 -17.57 10.10 -4.23
N ILE A 114 -18.55 9.20 -4.33
CA ILE A 114 -18.28 7.76 -4.48
C ILE A 114 -17.50 7.51 -5.78
N ALA A 115 -17.87 8.16 -6.89
CA ALA A 115 -17.14 8.07 -8.15
C ALA A 115 -15.67 8.55 -8.02
N PHE A 116 -15.42 9.63 -7.28
CA PHE A 116 -14.07 10.11 -6.96
C PHE A 116 -13.22 9.03 -6.26
N LEU A 117 -13.78 8.33 -5.28
CA LEU A 117 -13.06 7.28 -4.55
C LEU A 117 -12.73 6.08 -5.44
N TYR A 118 -13.64 5.68 -6.32
CA TYR A 118 -13.43 4.57 -7.25
C TYR A 118 -12.40 4.92 -8.34
N THR A 119 -12.46 6.13 -8.89
CA THR A 119 -11.46 6.61 -9.86
C THR A 119 -10.08 6.75 -9.21
N LEU A 120 -9.98 7.30 -8.00
CA LEU A 120 -8.71 7.37 -7.26
C LEU A 120 -8.16 5.97 -6.98
N LYS A 121 -8.98 5.03 -6.49
CA LYS A 121 -8.59 3.63 -6.28
C LYS A 121 -8.06 3.01 -7.57
N GLY A 122 -8.77 3.16 -8.69
CA GLY A 122 -8.39 2.60 -9.97
C GLY A 122 -7.07 3.20 -10.49
N ALA A 123 -6.95 4.53 -10.37
CA ALA A 123 -5.72 5.25 -10.68
C ALA A 123 -4.55 4.76 -9.84
N LEU A 124 -4.73 4.43 -8.55
CA LEU A 124 -3.65 3.92 -7.69
C LEU A 124 -3.27 2.46 -8.02
N ARG A 125 -4.24 1.62 -8.38
CA ARG A 125 -4.03 0.20 -8.71
C ARG A 125 -3.61 -0.07 -10.16
N ASN A 126 -3.58 0.94 -11.04
CA ASN A 126 -3.42 0.76 -12.49
C ASN A 126 -4.48 -0.20 -13.07
N TYR A 127 -5.69 -0.13 -12.54
CA TYR A 127 -6.80 -0.99 -12.95
C TYR A 127 -8.09 -0.18 -12.99
N ASP A 128 -8.70 -0.06 -14.16
CA ASP A 128 -9.96 0.65 -14.35
C ASP A 128 -11.12 -0.35 -14.42
N ASP A 129 -11.89 -0.44 -13.33
CA ASP A 129 -13.11 -1.26 -13.27
C ASP A 129 -14.34 -0.54 -13.81
N ASN A 130 -14.20 0.72 -14.29
CA ASN A 130 -15.28 1.59 -14.73
C ASN A 130 -16.47 1.70 -13.75
N PHE A 131 -16.31 1.25 -12.49
CA PHE A 131 -17.40 1.17 -11.53
C PHE A 131 -17.94 2.55 -11.14
N TYR A 132 -17.07 3.57 -11.23
CA TYR A 132 -17.40 4.97 -11.01
C TYR A 132 -18.51 5.49 -11.95
N ILE A 133 -18.68 4.91 -13.13
CA ILE A 133 -19.69 5.34 -14.13
C ILE A 133 -21.10 5.22 -13.57
N LYS A 134 -21.38 4.25 -12.69
CA LYS A 134 -22.68 4.06 -12.04
C LYS A 134 -23.14 5.30 -11.25
N TYR A 135 -22.18 6.09 -10.78
CA TYR A 135 -22.42 7.22 -9.89
C TYR A 135 -22.36 8.58 -10.58
N LEU A 136 -22.23 8.60 -11.89
CA LEU A 136 -22.13 9.81 -12.70
C LEU A 136 -23.19 9.79 -13.81
N SER A 137 -23.67 10.97 -14.20
CA SER A 137 -24.44 11.14 -15.41
C SER A 137 -23.57 10.92 -16.66
N ILE A 138 -24.21 10.64 -17.79
CA ILE A 138 -23.52 10.43 -19.08
C ILE A 138 -22.68 11.66 -19.44
N GLN A 139 -23.22 12.86 -19.22
CA GLN A 139 -22.56 14.13 -19.50
C GLN A 139 -21.30 14.33 -18.63
N GLU A 140 -21.37 13.96 -17.35
CA GLU A 140 -20.21 14.04 -16.46
C GLU A 140 -19.12 13.05 -16.88
N VAL A 141 -19.49 11.83 -17.25
CA VAL A 141 -18.54 10.81 -17.74
C VAL A 141 -17.82 11.31 -19.00
N GLU A 142 -18.54 11.86 -19.96
CA GLU A 142 -17.94 12.45 -21.16
C GLU A 142 -17.03 13.64 -20.85
N THR A 143 -17.38 14.43 -19.83
CA THR A 143 -16.59 15.57 -19.39
C THR A 143 -15.28 15.13 -18.76
N ILE A 144 -15.32 14.24 -17.77
CA ILE A 144 -14.11 13.82 -17.05
C ILE A 144 -13.16 13.00 -17.93
N LYS A 145 -13.67 12.23 -18.90
CA LYS A 145 -12.84 11.44 -19.83
C LYS A 145 -11.96 12.29 -20.74
N LYS A 146 -12.21 13.60 -20.84
CA LYS A 146 -11.33 14.55 -21.55
C LYS A 146 -10.06 14.87 -20.76
N HIS A 147 -10.01 14.57 -19.47
CA HIS A 147 -8.90 14.87 -18.58
C HIS A 147 -8.01 13.64 -18.36
N ARG A 148 -6.70 13.87 -18.18
CA ARG A 148 -5.75 12.80 -17.81
C ARG A 148 -5.92 12.34 -16.37
N ASN A 149 -6.29 13.26 -15.48
CA ASN A 149 -6.54 12.97 -14.07
C ASN A 149 -8.05 12.99 -13.83
N LEU A 150 -8.68 11.82 -13.93
CA LEU A 150 -10.14 11.62 -13.83
C LEU A 150 -10.67 12.05 -12.47
N HIS A 151 -10.02 11.60 -11.38
CA HIS A 151 -10.47 11.87 -10.02
C HIS A 151 -10.33 13.36 -9.66
N ASN A 152 -9.30 14.06 -10.14
CA ASN A 152 -9.23 15.52 -9.99
C ASN A 152 -10.33 16.24 -10.80
N ALA A 153 -10.65 15.78 -12.01
CA ALA A 153 -11.74 16.35 -12.80
C ALA A 153 -13.09 16.20 -12.09
N ILE A 154 -13.31 15.09 -11.38
CA ILE A 154 -14.48 14.89 -10.53
C ILE A 154 -14.54 15.93 -9.39
N LEU A 155 -13.41 16.24 -8.75
CA LEU A 155 -13.37 17.29 -7.71
C LEU A 155 -13.67 18.68 -8.28
N SER A 156 -13.26 18.97 -9.52
CA SER A 156 -13.66 20.21 -10.21
C SER A 156 -15.18 20.30 -10.39
N LEU A 157 -15.84 19.22 -10.81
CA LEU A 157 -17.31 19.19 -10.92
C LEU A 157 -18.00 19.37 -9.55
N GLN A 158 -17.40 18.86 -8.47
CA GLN A 158 -17.92 19.13 -7.11
C GLN A 158 -17.82 20.61 -6.74
N ALA A 159 -16.72 21.27 -7.10
CA ALA A 159 -16.53 22.69 -6.82
C ALA A 159 -17.55 23.55 -7.59
N ASP A 160 -17.85 23.19 -8.85
CA ASP A 160 -18.86 23.88 -9.67
C ASP A 160 -20.26 23.78 -9.04
N ASP A 161 -20.66 22.59 -8.58
CA ASP A 161 -21.94 22.42 -7.89
C ASP A 161 -21.99 23.14 -6.54
N LEU A 162 -20.88 23.12 -5.78
CA LEU A 162 -20.79 23.87 -4.53
C LEU A 162 -20.98 25.38 -4.78
N GLN A 163 -20.37 25.90 -5.85
CA GLN A 163 -20.52 27.29 -6.26
C GLN A 163 -21.96 27.61 -6.71
N LEU A 164 -22.63 26.67 -7.39
CA LEU A 164 -24.03 26.80 -7.78
C LEU A 164 -24.96 26.86 -6.57
N LEU A 165 -24.76 25.99 -5.57
CA LEU A 165 -25.53 26.01 -4.33
C LEU A 165 -25.40 27.34 -3.60
N SER A 166 -24.19 27.91 -3.55
CA SER A 166 -23.96 29.22 -2.95
C SER A 166 -24.62 30.36 -3.73
N LYS A 167 -24.47 30.40 -5.07
CA LYS A 167 -25.08 31.45 -5.90
C LYS A 167 -26.60 31.43 -5.85
N SER A 168 -27.19 30.24 -5.73
CA SER A 168 -28.64 30.05 -5.64
C SER A 168 -29.19 30.30 -4.23
N GLY A 169 -28.33 30.61 -3.25
CA GLY A 169 -28.74 30.91 -1.88
C GLY A 169 -29.09 29.68 -1.02
N TYR A 170 -28.80 28.46 -1.48
CA TYR A 170 -29.04 27.23 -0.71
C TYR A 170 -28.02 27.00 0.41
N ILE A 171 -26.86 27.67 0.31
CA ILE A 171 -25.84 27.74 1.36
C ILE A 171 -25.30 29.16 1.47
N ASP A 172 -25.03 29.60 2.70
CA ASP A 172 -24.37 30.87 2.96
C ASP A 172 -22.83 30.78 2.78
N GLY A 173 -22.14 31.91 2.93
CA GLY A 173 -20.69 31.98 2.80
C GLY A 173 -19.93 31.14 3.83
N PHE A 174 -20.45 30.98 5.06
CA PHE A 174 -19.78 30.20 6.10
C PHE A 174 -19.86 28.69 5.80
N ARG A 175 -21.03 28.21 5.41
CA ARG A 175 -21.26 26.83 4.96
C ARG A 175 -20.43 26.52 3.71
N PHE A 176 -20.39 27.45 2.75
CA PHE A 176 -19.54 27.32 1.56
C PHE A 176 -18.06 27.13 1.92
N MET A 177 -17.52 27.98 2.80
CA MET A 177 -16.11 27.89 3.22
C MET A 177 -15.81 26.54 3.89
N GLN A 178 -16.67 26.08 4.79
CA GLN A 178 -16.50 24.79 5.47
C GLN A 178 -16.56 23.60 4.50
N MET A 179 -17.47 23.64 3.51
CA MET A 179 -17.57 22.59 2.50
C MET A 179 -16.38 22.62 1.53
N ASN A 180 -15.91 23.81 1.15
CA ASN A 180 -14.75 23.97 0.29
C ASN A 180 -13.44 23.49 0.98
N GLU A 181 -13.34 23.59 2.30
CA GLU A 181 -12.25 23.00 3.07
C GLU A 181 -12.19 21.48 2.90
N LEU A 182 -13.33 20.79 2.86
CA LEU A 182 -13.38 19.35 2.59
C LEU A 182 -12.90 19.01 1.16
N LEU A 183 -13.29 19.80 0.15
CA LEU A 183 -12.78 19.63 -1.22
C LEU A 183 -11.26 19.83 -1.29
N THR A 184 -10.75 20.81 -0.55
CA THR A 184 -9.31 21.07 -0.43
C THR A 184 -8.61 19.87 0.24
N ASN A 185 -9.18 19.31 1.30
CA ASN A 185 -8.67 18.11 1.96
C ASN A 185 -8.68 16.89 1.02
N PHE A 186 -9.73 16.67 0.23
CA PHE A 186 -9.75 15.61 -0.78
C PHE A 186 -8.62 15.75 -1.81
N SER A 187 -8.33 16.99 -2.24
CA SER A 187 -7.20 17.28 -3.11
C SER A 187 -5.85 16.97 -2.44
N HIS A 188 -5.69 17.33 -1.15
CA HIS A 188 -4.49 16.99 -0.39
C HIS A 188 -4.29 15.48 -0.23
N HIS A 189 -5.36 14.74 0.09
CA HIS A 189 -5.32 13.27 0.22
C HIS A 189 -5.00 12.60 -1.11
N MET A 190 -5.63 13.05 -2.19
CA MET A 190 -5.32 12.63 -3.56
C MET A 190 -3.84 12.85 -3.90
N GLY A 191 -3.33 14.07 -3.70
CA GLY A 191 -1.94 14.41 -3.97
C GLY A 191 -0.95 13.61 -3.12
N GLY A 192 -1.29 13.33 -1.86
CA GLY A 192 -0.52 12.44 -0.99
C GLY A 192 -0.44 11.01 -1.54
N CYS A 193 -1.56 10.44 -1.97
CA CYS A 193 -1.60 9.12 -2.61
C CYS A 193 -0.79 9.10 -3.92
N GLU A 194 -0.92 10.12 -4.77
CA GLU A 194 -0.16 10.24 -6.01
C GLU A 194 1.34 10.35 -5.75
N ARG A 195 1.75 11.14 -4.75
CA ARG A 195 3.16 11.24 -4.32
C ARG A 195 3.69 9.88 -3.88
N ILE A 196 2.97 9.16 -3.01
CA ILE A 196 3.37 7.83 -2.55
C ILE A 196 3.47 6.87 -3.72
N LYS A 197 2.54 6.89 -4.67
CA LYS A 197 2.57 6.00 -5.82
C LYS A 197 3.73 6.31 -6.78
N ASN A 198 3.92 7.58 -7.12
CA ASN A 198 4.84 8.00 -8.19
C ASN A 198 6.29 8.15 -7.70
N THR A 199 6.51 8.28 -6.38
CA THR A 199 7.87 8.32 -5.82
C THR A 199 8.39 6.90 -5.67
N VAL A 200 9.23 6.45 -6.60
CA VAL A 200 9.83 5.10 -6.55
C VAL A 200 10.75 4.98 -5.34
N PHE A 201 10.56 3.93 -4.53
CA PHE A 201 11.51 3.63 -3.45
C PHE A 201 12.86 3.25 -4.07
N PRO A 202 14.00 3.84 -3.65
CA PRO A 202 15.22 3.73 -4.44
C PRO A 202 15.68 2.27 -4.56
N THR A 203 15.72 1.77 -5.80
CA THR A 203 15.95 0.35 -6.11
C THR A 203 17.36 -0.13 -5.76
N THR A 204 18.30 0.81 -5.65
CA THR A 204 19.67 0.57 -5.21
C THR A 204 19.72 -0.02 -3.80
N TYR A 205 18.85 0.41 -2.87
CA TYR A 205 18.79 -0.15 -1.52
C TYR A 205 18.48 -1.65 -1.59
N SER A 206 17.39 -2.03 -2.28
CA SER A 206 16.98 -3.42 -2.39
C SER A 206 18.02 -4.29 -3.12
N TYR A 207 18.74 -3.72 -4.09
CA TYR A 207 19.81 -4.41 -4.80
C TYR A 207 21.02 -4.68 -3.88
N PHE A 208 21.57 -3.63 -3.25
CA PHE A 208 22.74 -3.78 -2.38
C PHE A 208 22.46 -4.64 -1.15
N THR A 209 21.27 -4.56 -0.56
CA THR A 209 20.90 -5.49 0.53
C THR A 209 21.04 -6.94 0.10
N LYS A 210 20.51 -7.30 -1.08
CA LYS A 210 20.59 -8.69 -1.57
C LYS A 210 22.04 -9.12 -1.76
N VAL A 211 22.86 -8.27 -2.38
CA VAL A 211 24.29 -8.54 -2.58
C VAL A 211 24.99 -8.75 -1.24
N PHE A 212 24.77 -7.88 -0.26
CA PHE A 212 25.41 -7.99 1.05
C PHE A 212 24.97 -9.22 1.83
N VAL A 213 23.69 -9.59 1.78
CA VAL A 213 23.20 -10.84 2.39
C VAL A 213 23.92 -12.05 1.79
N TRP A 214 24.10 -12.11 0.47
CA TRP A 214 24.86 -13.20 -0.17
C TRP A 214 26.32 -13.23 0.25
N LEU A 215 27.00 -12.07 0.26
CA LEU A 215 28.39 -11.96 0.73
C LEU A 215 28.53 -12.40 2.20
N PHE A 216 27.56 -12.05 3.05
CA PHE A 216 27.54 -12.44 4.44
C PHE A 216 27.32 -13.94 4.62
N VAL A 217 26.36 -14.55 3.91
CA VAL A 217 26.10 -16.00 3.97
C VAL A 217 27.32 -16.82 3.53
N ILE A 218 28.01 -16.38 2.47
CA ILE A 218 29.26 -17.02 2.04
C ILE A 218 30.34 -16.85 3.12
N SER A 219 30.55 -15.63 3.62
CA SER A 219 31.57 -15.33 4.62
C SER A 219 31.37 -16.10 5.93
N ILE A 220 30.13 -16.17 6.43
CA ILE A 220 29.82 -16.89 7.66
C ILE A 220 29.98 -18.40 7.48
N THR A 221 29.60 -18.95 6.32
CA THR A 221 29.77 -20.37 6.02
C THR A 221 31.25 -20.75 5.95
N LEU A 222 32.09 -19.91 5.35
CA LEU A 222 33.55 -20.10 5.30
C LEU A 222 34.18 -20.11 6.70
N VAL A 223 33.74 -19.23 7.59
CA VAL A 223 34.28 -19.16 8.96
C VAL A 223 33.80 -20.34 9.80
N ILE A 224 32.50 -20.63 9.77
CA ILE A 224 31.88 -21.65 10.62
C ILE A 224 32.28 -23.08 10.22
N SER A 225 32.53 -23.34 8.94
CA SER A 225 32.97 -24.65 8.46
C SER A 225 34.28 -25.13 9.08
N ALA A 226 35.12 -24.21 9.60
CA ALA A 226 36.31 -24.56 10.37
C ALA A 226 36.00 -25.29 11.70
N TYR A 227 34.85 -25.02 12.30
CA TYR A 227 34.48 -25.49 13.63
C TYR A 227 33.40 -26.55 13.61
N LEU A 228 32.48 -26.46 12.63
CA LEU A 228 31.24 -27.23 12.59
C LEU A 228 31.15 -28.18 11.38
N SER A 229 32.19 -28.26 10.54
CA SER A 229 32.24 -29.13 9.37
C SER A 229 30.94 -29.02 8.53
N TYR A 230 30.28 -30.13 8.19
CA TYR A 230 29.05 -30.17 7.39
C TYR A 230 27.86 -29.40 8.02
N TRP A 231 27.81 -29.22 9.35
CA TRP A 231 26.77 -28.41 10.00
C TRP A 231 26.82 -26.93 9.60
N SER A 232 27.97 -26.45 9.10
CA SER A 232 28.10 -25.08 8.58
C SER A 232 27.13 -24.76 7.45
N ILE A 233 26.73 -25.75 6.65
CA ILE A 233 25.77 -25.57 5.55
C ILE A 233 24.41 -25.20 6.12
N PHE A 234 23.95 -25.95 7.12
CA PHE A 234 22.66 -25.70 7.77
C PHE A 234 22.66 -24.36 8.51
N ILE A 235 23.73 -24.04 9.24
CA ILE A 235 23.83 -22.77 9.98
C ILE A 235 23.92 -21.57 9.03
N GLY A 236 24.70 -21.68 7.96
CA GLY A 236 24.80 -20.64 6.93
C GLY A 236 23.45 -20.35 6.27
N TRP A 237 22.72 -21.40 5.91
CA TRP A 237 21.34 -21.28 5.42
C TRP A 237 20.42 -20.66 6.47
N LEU A 238 20.42 -21.15 7.71
CA LEU A 238 19.52 -20.67 8.75
C LEU A 238 19.71 -19.16 9.01
N VAL A 239 20.96 -18.71 9.11
CA VAL A 239 21.26 -17.29 9.29
C VAL A 239 20.83 -16.49 8.07
N GLY A 240 21.16 -16.94 6.85
CA GLY A 240 20.74 -16.26 5.64
C GLY A 240 19.22 -16.20 5.48
N PHE A 241 18.50 -17.26 5.86
CA PHE A 241 17.04 -17.33 5.88
C PHE A 241 16.45 -16.23 6.78
N VAL A 242 17.02 -15.97 7.96
CA VAL A 242 16.57 -14.88 8.84
C VAL A 242 16.70 -13.53 8.12
N PHE A 243 17.85 -13.21 7.53
CA PHE A 243 18.08 -11.94 6.83
C PHE A 243 17.20 -11.79 5.58
N VAL A 244 17.10 -12.82 4.75
CA VAL A 244 16.27 -12.82 3.53
C VAL A 244 14.80 -12.67 3.88
N SER A 245 14.31 -13.43 4.86
CA SER A 245 12.90 -13.38 5.27
C SER A 245 12.55 -12.01 5.85
N THR A 246 13.42 -11.42 6.66
CA THR A 246 13.24 -10.07 7.20
C THR A 246 13.22 -9.01 6.10
N GLN A 247 14.10 -9.13 5.10
CA GLN A 247 14.10 -8.21 3.95
C GLN A 247 12.82 -8.36 3.12
N ILE A 248 12.37 -9.58 2.81
CA ILE A 248 11.16 -9.82 2.01
C ILE A 248 9.92 -9.25 2.71
N ASN A 249 9.82 -9.43 4.02
CA ASN A 249 8.72 -8.87 4.81
C ASN A 249 8.66 -7.34 4.69
N GLY A 250 9.79 -6.64 4.86
CA GLY A 250 9.81 -5.18 4.70
C GLY A 250 9.53 -4.72 3.27
N MET A 251 10.09 -5.41 2.27
CA MET A 251 9.87 -5.12 0.86
C MET A 251 8.39 -5.25 0.46
N SER A 252 7.62 -6.13 1.11
CA SER A 252 6.19 -6.31 0.83
C SER A 252 5.34 -5.06 1.14
N LEU A 253 5.83 -4.17 2.02
CA LEU A 253 5.13 -2.95 2.44
C LEU A 253 5.39 -1.75 1.52
N ILE A 254 6.42 -1.82 0.67
CA ILE A 254 6.89 -0.67 -0.14
C ILE A 254 5.81 -0.13 -1.09
N ASN A 255 4.98 -1.02 -1.63
CA ASN A 255 3.93 -0.67 -2.58
C ASN A 255 2.54 -0.85 -1.93
N PRO A 256 2.07 0.12 -1.13
CA PRO A 256 0.85 -0.02 -0.33
C PRO A 256 -0.43 -0.08 -1.15
N PHE A 257 -0.40 0.31 -2.43
CA PHE A 257 -1.58 0.34 -3.31
C PHE A 257 -1.63 -0.81 -4.31
N GLU A 258 -0.57 -1.62 -4.44
CA GLU A 258 -0.57 -2.77 -5.34
C GLU A 258 -1.50 -3.89 -4.86
N ASN A 259 -1.82 -4.84 -5.73
CA ASN A 259 -2.65 -5.97 -5.35
C ASN A 259 -1.78 -7.10 -4.75
N ASN A 260 -1.32 -6.90 -3.51
CA ASN A 260 -0.55 -7.89 -2.77
C ASN A 260 -1.13 -8.09 -1.35
N SER A 261 -0.71 -9.15 -0.66
CA SER A 261 -1.24 -9.52 0.66
C SER A 261 -0.95 -8.47 1.74
N ALA A 262 0.14 -7.73 1.65
CA ALA A 262 0.55 -6.70 2.59
C ALA A 262 -0.03 -5.31 2.27
N ALA A 263 -0.55 -5.11 1.06
CA ALA A 263 -1.13 -3.86 0.61
C ALA A 263 -2.44 -3.52 1.30
N LEU A 264 -2.82 -2.25 1.18
CA LEU A 264 -4.05 -1.71 1.75
C LEU A 264 -5.28 -2.33 1.09
N PRO A 265 -6.33 -2.64 1.89
CA PRO A 265 -7.56 -3.23 1.39
C PRO A 265 -8.45 -2.15 0.75
N LEU A 266 -7.99 -1.52 -0.33
CA LEU A 266 -8.67 -0.36 -0.93
C LEU A 266 -10.10 -0.67 -1.37
N ASN A 267 -10.37 -1.86 -1.92
CA ASN A 267 -11.73 -2.26 -2.26
C ASN A 267 -12.65 -2.28 -1.03
N GLN A 268 -12.16 -2.78 0.10
CA GLN A 268 -12.94 -2.78 1.34
C GLN A 268 -13.17 -1.35 1.84
N ILE A 269 -12.13 -0.52 1.88
CA ILE A 269 -12.24 0.87 2.36
C ILE A 269 -13.21 1.66 1.48
N THR A 270 -13.06 1.58 0.15
CA THR A 270 -13.96 2.24 -0.80
C THR A 270 -15.39 1.72 -0.67
N ARG A 271 -15.60 0.40 -0.55
CA ARG A 271 -16.94 -0.19 -0.33
C ARG A 271 -17.55 0.28 1.00
N THR A 272 -16.77 0.36 2.07
CA THR A 272 -17.26 0.89 3.36
C THR A 272 -17.70 2.34 3.24
N ILE A 273 -16.94 3.19 2.53
CA ILE A 273 -17.36 4.57 2.30
C ILE A 273 -18.64 4.61 1.46
N GLU A 274 -18.68 3.87 0.35
CA GLU A 274 -19.87 3.75 -0.52
C GLU A 274 -21.12 3.36 0.29
N ILE A 275 -21.04 2.30 1.11
CA ILE A 275 -22.13 1.85 1.97
C ILE A 275 -22.59 2.98 2.87
N ASN A 276 -21.66 3.61 3.61
CA ASN A 276 -22.02 4.68 4.54
C ASN A 276 -22.69 5.86 3.85
N LEU A 277 -22.20 6.27 2.66
CA LEU A 277 -22.76 7.42 1.97
C LEU A 277 -24.14 7.12 1.39
N LEU A 278 -24.37 5.90 0.87
CA LEU A 278 -25.68 5.47 0.38
C LEU A 278 -26.69 5.34 1.53
N GLU A 279 -26.29 4.77 2.67
CA GLU A 279 -27.13 4.70 3.88
C GLU A 279 -27.51 6.10 4.38
N MET A 280 -26.57 7.05 4.37
CA MET A 280 -26.82 8.44 4.75
C MET A 280 -27.82 9.14 3.81
N LEU A 281 -27.85 8.77 2.53
CA LEU A 281 -28.85 9.23 1.56
C LEU A 281 -30.23 8.55 1.75
N GLY A 282 -30.34 7.54 2.61
CA GLY A 282 -31.56 6.75 2.78
C GLY A 282 -31.81 5.73 1.68
N GLU A 283 -30.79 5.37 0.89
CA GLU A 283 -30.91 4.36 -0.16
C GLU A 283 -31.11 2.98 0.46
N THR A 284 -32.04 2.19 -0.10
CA THR A 284 -32.32 0.83 0.38
C THR A 284 -31.48 -0.23 -0.33
N ASN A 285 -31.02 0.06 -1.55
CA ASN A 285 -30.18 -0.84 -2.34
C ASN A 285 -28.70 -0.54 -2.12
N VAL A 286 -28.21 -0.91 -0.94
CA VAL A 286 -26.82 -0.71 -0.51
C VAL A 286 -26.02 -1.99 -0.79
N PRO A 287 -24.80 -1.90 -1.37
CA PRO A 287 -24.02 -3.09 -1.68
C PRO A 287 -23.49 -3.78 -0.42
N GLU A 288 -23.31 -5.09 -0.48
CA GLU A 288 -22.75 -5.86 0.64
C GLU A 288 -21.27 -5.50 0.92
N PRO A 289 -20.81 -5.60 2.18
CA PRO A 289 -19.41 -5.45 2.53
C PRO A 289 -18.51 -6.44 1.78
N VAL A 290 -17.29 -6.02 1.41
CA VAL A 290 -16.30 -6.91 0.81
C VAL A 290 -15.87 -7.97 1.84
N LYS A 291 -16.12 -9.23 1.53
CA LYS A 291 -15.71 -10.36 2.37
C LYS A 291 -14.24 -10.71 2.10
N PRO A 292 -13.47 -11.09 3.13
CA PRO A 292 -12.12 -11.58 2.94
C PRO A 292 -12.13 -12.93 2.21
N ILE A 293 -11.13 -13.15 1.35
CA ILE A 293 -10.90 -14.43 0.68
C ILE A 293 -9.63 -15.03 1.28
N ASN A 294 -9.70 -16.25 1.80
CA ASN A 294 -8.58 -16.93 2.45
C ASN A 294 -7.93 -16.11 3.60
N ASP A 295 -8.76 -15.42 4.39
CA ASP A 295 -8.33 -14.51 5.47
C ASP A 295 -7.46 -13.32 5.00
N GLU A 296 -7.58 -12.98 3.72
CA GLU A 296 -6.92 -11.83 3.12
C GLU A 296 -7.95 -10.93 2.46
N TYR A 297 -7.81 -9.62 2.70
CA TYR A 297 -8.37 -8.64 1.78
C TYR A 297 -7.42 -8.53 0.59
N ILE A 298 -7.38 -9.59 -0.22
CA ILE A 298 -6.82 -9.54 -1.57
C ILE A 298 -8.02 -9.55 -2.48
N LEU A 299 -8.38 -8.34 -2.91
CA LEU A 299 -9.02 -8.01 -4.17
C LEU A 299 -8.97 -6.49 -4.29
#